data_AF-A0A8I2G6C1-F1
#
_entry.id   AF-A0A8I2G6C1-F1
#
_cell.length_a   1.000
_cell.length_b   1.000
_cell.length_c   1.000
_cell.angle_alpha   90.00
_cell.angle_beta   90.00
_cell.angle_gamma   90.00
#
_symmetry.space_group_name_H-M   'P 1'
#
loop_
_entity.id
_entity.type
_entity.pdbx_description
1 polymer ?
#
loop_
_entity_poly.entity_id
_entity_poly.type
_entity_poly.pdbx_seq_one_letter_code
_entity_poly.pdbx_strand_id
1 'polypeptide(L)'
;MLVYLTSLKEILKEKSKDDSLLFFCIEDLVSNGLTLSRFPDGESIPTRQDVTQFIAAWFKFIGISGDECRDWLLNYCIEVLSAISSSSKSAIRHSTLSNIKYIYGSDVSFDCRCEHNIFKAYCRKSCPVYPGMLDKYNRLLKMRQEEARRLDEIQQKVKESIENQPKKVSITERYKEQFENAIKLAVELMKQGYKKKEIAEQLNEKGFKTRWGMKWTPGIVSNELNPYIVKPSREELDKTMAFALNLVEQGVSKAEVVRRLNQEGFKTQEGKEWTVANLALQLRKYIERTGN
;
A
#
# COMPACT_ATOMS: atom_id res chain seq x y z
N MET A 1 23.39 -34.65 9.02
CA MET A 1 22.17 -35.04 8.28
C MET A 1 21.92 -36.55 8.31
N LEU A 2 22.92 -37.40 8.03
CA LEU A 2 22.78 -38.88 8.13
C LEU A 2 22.25 -39.37 9.50
N VAL A 3 22.68 -38.76 10.61
CA VAL A 3 22.21 -39.11 11.97
C VAL A 3 20.68 -38.98 12.13
N TYR A 4 20.09 -37.94 11.55
CA TYR A 4 18.65 -37.70 11.64
C TYR A 4 17.85 -38.66 10.78
N LEU A 5 18.38 -39.03 9.60
CA LEU A 5 17.76 -40.07 8.78
C LEU A 5 17.80 -41.42 9.49
N THR A 6 18.92 -41.77 10.13
CA THR A 6 19.06 -43.02 10.89
C THR A 6 18.07 -43.07 12.05
N SER A 7 18.02 -42.03 12.89
CA SER A 7 17.07 -41.99 14.01
C SER A 7 15.61 -41.97 13.56
N LEU A 8 15.32 -41.35 12.41
CA LEU A 8 13.98 -41.41 11.82
C LEU A 8 13.62 -42.84 11.40
N LYS A 9 14.54 -43.56 10.76
CA LYS A 9 14.33 -44.97 10.37
C LYS A 9 14.12 -45.86 11.61
N GLU A 10 14.76 -45.56 12.74
CA GLU A 10 14.51 -46.27 14.01
C GLU A 10 13.08 -46.05 14.51
N ILE A 11 12.60 -44.81 14.57
CA ILE A 11 11.20 -44.48 14.95
C ILE A 11 10.21 -45.23 14.04
N LEU A 12 10.49 -45.27 12.73
CA LEU A 12 9.61 -45.94 11.78
C LEU A 12 9.60 -47.46 11.96
N LYS A 13 10.75 -48.08 12.24
CA LYS A 13 10.87 -49.52 12.49
C LYS A 13 10.07 -49.98 13.72
N GLU A 14 10.04 -49.15 14.76
CA GLU A 14 9.26 -49.45 15.97
C GLU A 14 7.74 -49.45 15.71
N LYS A 15 7.29 -48.65 14.73
CA LYS A 15 5.86 -48.47 14.40
C LYS A 15 5.39 -49.36 13.28
N SER A 16 6.27 -49.64 12.33
CA SER A 16 6.02 -50.40 11.12
C SER A 16 7.24 -51.28 10.86
N LYS A 17 7.03 -52.59 10.70
CA LYS A 17 8.10 -53.51 10.27
C LYS A 17 8.58 -53.25 8.82
N ASP A 18 7.94 -52.31 8.12
CA ASP A 18 8.22 -51.96 6.73
C ASP A 18 8.64 -50.47 6.61
N ASP A 19 9.70 -50.23 5.83
CA ASP A 19 10.21 -48.90 5.47
C ASP A 19 9.25 -48.15 4.51
N SER A 20 8.11 -48.76 4.12
CA SER A 20 7.08 -48.18 3.25
C SER A 20 6.50 -46.85 3.72
N LEU A 21 6.66 -46.49 5.01
CA LEU A 21 6.21 -45.22 5.58
C LEU A 21 7.16 -44.04 5.31
N LEU A 22 8.42 -44.32 4.92
CA LEU A 22 9.38 -43.28 4.57
C LEU A 22 9.23 -42.88 3.11
N PHE A 23 8.58 -41.74 2.87
CA PHE A 23 8.39 -41.25 1.50
C PHE A 23 9.66 -40.60 0.96
N PHE A 24 9.91 -40.75 -0.35
CA PHE A 24 11.11 -40.20 -1.01
C PHE A 24 11.32 -38.70 -0.76
N CYS A 25 10.24 -37.92 -0.70
CA CYS A 25 10.33 -36.49 -0.45
C CYS A 25 10.74 -36.17 1.00
N ILE A 26 10.37 -37.02 1.95
CA ILE A 26 10.78 -36.91 3.36
C ILE A 26 12.23 -37.34 3.51
N GLU A 27 12.61 -38.49 2.92
CA GLU A 27 14.00 -38.95 2.95
C GLU A 27 14.95 -37.91 2.35
N ASP A 28 14.60 -37.33 1.20
CA ASP A 28 15.40 -36.27 0.57
C ASP A 28 15.52 -35.03 1.47
N LEU A 29 14.39 -34.53 2.00
CA LEU A 29 14.40 -33.35 2.87
C LEU A 29 15.22 -33.58 4.15
N VAL A 30 15.12 -34.75 4.78
CA VAL A 30 15.85 -35.05 6.02
C VAL A 30 17.34 -35.26 5.75
N SER A 31 17.68 -35.85 4.59
CA SER A 31 19.06 -36.14 4.21
C SER A 31 19.82 -34.91 3.72
N ASN A 32 19.14 -34.02 3.00
CA ASN A 32 19.78 -32.92 2.27
C ASN A 32 19.35 -31.52 2.75
N GLY A 33 18.34 -31.44 3.62
CA GLY A 33 17.72 -30.18 4.00
C GLY A 33 17.01 -29.50 2.82
N LEU A 34 16.69 -28.21 2.99
CA LEU A 34 16.22 -27.37 1.88
C LEU A 34 17.44 -26.85 1.10
N THR A 35 17.77 -27.50 -0.01
CA THR A 35 18.90 -27.07 -0.84
C THR A 35 18.50 -25.86 -1.70
N LEU A 36 19.08 -24.68 -1.42
CA LEU A 36 18.73 -23.43 -2.11
C LEU A 36 19.01 -23.47 -3.62
N SER A 37 19.97 -24.27 -4.07
CA SER A 37 20.28 -24.46 -5.50
C SER A 37 19.14 -25.10 -6.30
N ARG A 38 18.08 -25.60 -5.64
CA ARG A 38 16.86 -26.10 -6.31
C ARG A 38 16.00 -24.96 -6.86
N PHE A 39 16.24 -23.72 -6.42
CA PHE A 39 15.41 -22.56 -6.72
C PHE A 39 16.21 -21.60 -7.63
N PRO A 40 15.78 -21.42 -8.90
CA PRO A 40 16.26 -20.35 -9.76
C PRO A 40 16.09 -18.96 -9.14
N ASP A 41 16.90 -18.01 -9.60
CA ASP A 41 16.82 -16.61 -9.17
C ASP A 41 15.42 -16.04 -9.40
N GLY A 42 14.85 -15.43 -8.36
CA GLY A 42 13.52 -14.82 -8.39
C GLY A 42 12.36 -15.75 -8.02
N GLU A 43 12.61 -17.05 -7.81
CA GLU A 43 11.59 -17.94 -7.25
C GLU A 43 11.43 -17.76 -5.74
N SER A 44 10.20 -17.94 -5.24
CA SER A 44 9.92 -17.94 -3.81
C SER A 44 10.52 -19.19 -3.16
N ILE A 45 11.41 -18.98 -2.20
CA ILE A 45 12.05 -20.05 -1.44
C ILE A 45 11.17 -20.39 -0.23
N PRO A 46 10.78 -21.66 -0.04
CA PRO A 46 10.05 -22.07 1.16
C PRO A 46 10.82 -21.75 2.44
N THR A 47 10.09 -21.37 3.48
CA THR A 47 10.67 -21.04 4.78
C THR A 47 10.96 -22.30 5.59
N ARG A 48 11.77 -22.13 6.65
CA ARG A 48 11.94 -23.13 7.70
C ARG A 48 10.58 -23.63 8.24
N GLN A 49 9.61 -22.72 8.43
CA GLN A 49 8.30 -23.07 8.96
C GLN A 49 7.53 -24.00 8.03
N ASP A 50 7.62 -23.78 6.71
CA ASP A 50 7.00 -24.65 5.71
C ASP A 50 7.53 -26.08 5.84
N VAL A 51 8.86 -26.25 5.94
CA VAL A 51 9.49 -27.56 6.13
C VAL A 51 9.05 -28.20 7.46
N THR A 52 9.01 -27.42 8.55
CA THR A 52 8.56 -27.92 9.86
C THR A 52 7.12 -28.42 9.81
N GLN A 53 6.20 -27.65 9.23
CA GLN A 53 4.79 -28.03 9.12
C GLN A 53 4.61 -29.24 8.20
N PHE A 54 5.38 -29.31 7.11
CA PHE A 54 5.36 -30.43 6.19
C PHE A 54 5.74 -31.76 6.86
N ILE A 55 6.87 -31.78 7.57
CA ILE A 55 7.34 -32.98 8.27
C ILE A 55 6.40 -33.34 9.42
N ALA A 56 5.90 -32.36 10.19
CA ALA A 56 4.93 -32.62 11.26
C ALA A 56 3.60 -33.20 10.71
N ALA A 57 3.11 -32.68 9.58
CA ALA A 57 1.90 -33.21 8.94
C ALA A 57 2.12 -34.64 8.43
N TRP A 58 3.32 -34.95 7.90
CA TRP A 58 3.68 -36.31 7.53
C TRP A 58 3.70 -37.25 8.75
N PHE A 59 4.36 -36.87 9.85
CA PHE A 59 4.37 -37.64 11.09
C PHE A 59 2.96 -37.98 11.57
N LYS A 60 2.07 -36.97 11.59
CA LYS A 60 0.65 -37.17 11.93
C LYS A 60 -0.04 -38.12 10.95
N PHE A 61 0.21 -37.98 9.65
CA PHE A 61 -0.39 -38.81 8.60
C PHE A 61 -0.01 -40.29 8.71
N ILE A 62 1.23 -40.60 9.09
CA ILE A 62 1.68 -41.97 9.30
C ILE A 62 1.41 -42.51 10.72
N GLY A 63 0.71 -41.74 11.57
CA GLY A 63 0.26 -42.19 12.89
C GLY A 63 1.30 -42.07 14.01
N ILE A 64 2.37 -41.29 13.83
CA ILE A 64 3.32 -40.99 14.91
C ILE A 64 2.71 -39.98 15.87
N SER A 65 2.90 -40.18 17.18
CA SER A 65 2.32 -39.30 18.20
C SER A 65 2.95 -37.90 18.17
N GLY A 66 2.23 -36.92 18.73
CA GLY A 66 2.72 -35.54 18.81
C GLY A 66 3.98 -35.41 19.67
N ASP A 67 4.12 -36.24 20.71
CA ASP A 67 5.31 -36.26 21.56
C ASP A 67 6.53 -36.84 20.83
N GLU A 68 6.37 -37.97 20.14
CA GLU A 68 7.45 -38.55 19.32
C GLU A 68 7.89 -37.59 18.20
N CYS A 69 6.91 -36.96 17.51
CA CYS A 69 7.19 -35.92 16.51
C CYS A 69 7.93 -34.74 17.14
N ARG A 70 7.53 -34.29 18.33
CA ARG A 70 8.18 -33.17 19.05
C ARG A 70 9.63 -33.49 19.34
N ASP A 71 9.90 -34.64 19.94
CA ASP A 71 11.23 -34.96 20.44
C ASP A 71 12.22 -35.12 19.28
N TRP A 72 11.79 -35.69 18.14
CA TRP A 72 12.61 -35.77 16.94
C TRP A 72 12.74 -34.43 16.20
N LEU A 73 11.61 -33.76 15.90
CA LEU A 73 11.58 -32.60 15.01
C LEU A 73 12.22 -31.35 15.64
N LEU A 74 12.23 -31.23 16.97
CA LEU A 74 12.90 -30.14 17.67
C LEU A 74 14.40 -30.12 17.37
N ASN A 75 15.06 -31.26 17.54
CA ASN A 75 16.50 -31.37 17.31
C ASN A 75 16.83 -31.15 15.83
N TYR A 76 16.06 -31.77 14.94
CA TYR A 76 16.20 -31.57 13.49
C TYR A 76 16.06 -30.09 13.09
N CYS A 77 15.06 -29.38 13.64
CA CYS A 77 14.87 -27.95 13.34
C CYS A 77 16.02 -27.08 13.84
N ILE A 78 16.58 -27.38 15.02
CA ILE A 78 17.66 -26.58 15.64
C ILE A 78 18.99 -26.84 14.94
N GLU A 79 19.29 -28.09 14.58
CA GLU A 79 20.61 -28.47 14.06
C GLU A 79 20.70 -28.46 12.55
N VAL A 80 19.61 -28.74 11.83
CA VAL A 80 19.60 -28.79 10.36
C VAL A 80 18.92 -27.55 9.78
N LEU A 81 17.69 -27.27 10.19
CA LEU A 81 16.92 -26.19 9.57
C LEU A 81 17.26 -24.78 10.09
N SER A 82 18.12 -24.65 11.10
CA SER A 82 18.60 -23.34 11.55
C SER A 82 19.48 -22.65 10.51
N ALA A 83 20.15 -23.41 9.64
CA ALA A 83 20.99 -22.88 8.57
C ALA A 83 20.21 -22.03 7.54
N ILE A 84 18.90 -22.27 7.40
CA ILE A 84 18.02 -21.54 6.47
C ILE A 84 17.13 -20.51 7.19
N SER A 85 17.49 -20.13 8.42
CA SER A 85 16.68 -19.26 9.26
C SER A 85 17.55 -18.20 9.95
N SER A 86 17.10 -16.95 9.94
CA SER A 86 17.71 -15.86 10.72
C SER A 86 17.33 -15.87 12.21
N SER A 87 16.36 -16.70 12.60
CA SER A 87 15.89 -16.80 14.00
C SER A 87 16.88 -17.51 14.91
N SER A 88 16.93 -17.10 16.19
CA SER A 88 17.74 -17.77 17.20
C SER A 88 17.26 -19.21 17.48
N LYS A 89 18.15 -20.07 18.01
CA LYS A 89 17.80 -21.46 18.37
C LYS A 89 16.61 -21.54 19.34
N SER A 90 16.51 -20.60 20.28
CA SER A 90 15.37 -20.51 21.21
C SER A 90 14.07 -20.16 20.48
N ALA A 91 14.10 -19.15 19.59
CA ALA A 91 12.94 -18.79 18.79
C ALA A 91 12.50 -19.94 17.86
N ILE A 92 13.44 -20.68 17.27
CA ILE A 92 13.18 -21.89 16.48
C ILE A 92 12.45 -22.93 17.33
N ARG A 93 12.95 -23.21 18.54
CA ARG A 93 12.31 -24.16 19.48
C ARG A 93 10.86 -23.78 19.76
N HIS A 94 10.62 -22.52 20.17
CA HIS A 94 9.26 -22.05 20.45
C HIS A 94 8.34 -22.15 19.23
N SER A 95 8.81 -21.72 18.06
CA SER A 95 8.01 -21.79 16.84
C SER A 95 7.72 -23.23 16.41
N THR A 96 8.68 -24.16 16.57
CA THR A 96 8.47 -25.58 16.26
C THR A 96 7.42 -26.20 17.18
N LEU A 97 7.46 -25.92 18.49
CA LEU A 97 6.43 -26.37 19.43
C LEU A 97 5.04 -25.88 19.03
N SER A 98 4.91 -24.59 18.67
CA SER A 98 3.64 -24.03 18.21
C SER A 98 3.14 -24.68 16.92
N ASN A 99 4.03 -24.95 15.95
CA ASN A 99 3.67 -25.64 14.71
C ASN A 99 3.17 -27.05 14.97
N ILE A 100 3.86 -27.83 15.80
CA ILE A 100 3.46 -29.20 16.13
C ILE A 100 2.10 -29.20 16.82
N LYS A 101 1.90 -28.32 17.82
CA LYS A 101 0.61 -28.16 18.50
C LYS A 101 -0.52 -27.83 17.52
N TYR A 102 -0.26 -26.92 16.57
CA TYR A 102 -1.25 -26.56 15.55
C TYR A 102 -1.58 -27.75 14.64
N ILE A 103 -0.58 -28.44 14.09
CA ILE A 103 -0.78 -29.56 13.17
C ILE A 103 -1.54 -30.71 13.84
N TYR A 104 -1.16 -31.07 15.07
CA TYR A 104 -1.81 -32.16 15.80
C TYR A 104 -3.18 -31.77 16.38
N GLY A 105 -3.43 -30.48 16.62
CA GLY A 105 -4.70 -29.96 17.15
C GLY A 105 -5.72 -29.50 16.09
N SER A 106 -5.43 -29.63 14.80
CA SER A 106 -6.30 -29.16 13.70
C SER A 106 -6.52 -30.24 12.63
N ASP A 107 -7.39 -29.98 11.65
CA ASP A 107 -7.67 -30.89 10.53
C ASP A 107 -6.67 -30.78 9.38
N VAL A 108 -5.48 -30.22 9.63
CA VAL A 108 -4.42 -30.18 8.61
C VAL A 108 -4.06 -31.60 8.20
N SER A 109 -4.22 -31.86 6.91
CA SER A 109 -3.90 -33.14 6.27
C SER A 109 -2.59 -33.03 5.51
N PHE A 110 -1.80 -34.11 5.53
CA PHE A 110 -0.58 -34.17 4.75
C PHE A 110 -0.87 -34.13 3.24
N ASP A 111 -0.09 -33.34 2.51
CA ASP A 111 -0.17 -33.20 1.06
C ASP A 111 1.24 -32.97 0.49
N CYS A 112 1.83 -34.01 -0.10
CA CYS A 112 3.17 -33.90 -0.69
C CYS A 112 3.19 -33.29 -2.08
N ARG A 113 2.05 -33.23 -2.76
CA ARG A 113 1.90 -32.74 -4.15
C ARG A 113 2.81 -33.43 -5.18
N CYS A 114 3.35 -34.60 -4.87
CA CYS A 114 4.22 -35.38 -5.74
C CYS A 114 5.38 -34.53 -6.31
N GLU A 115 5.55 -34.48 -7.64
CA GLU A 115 6.55 -33.66 -8.32
C GLU A 115 6.27 -32.15 -8.23
N HIS A 116 5.06 -31.74 -7.82
CA HIS A 116 4.67 -30.35 -7.62
C HIS A 116 4.84 -29.86 -6.17
N ASN A 117 5.61 -30.61 -5.39
CA ASN A 117 6.09 -30.24 -4.07
C ASN A 117 6.78 -28.86 -4.07
N ILE A 118 6.40 -27.97 -3.15
CA ILE A 118 6.99 -26.62 -3.01
C ILE A 118 8.48 -26.62 -2.66
N PHE A 119 8.97 -27.68 -2.01
CA PHE A 119 10.38 -27.86 -1.65
C PHE A 119 11.22 -28.44 -2.79
N LYS A 120 10.59 -28.79 -3.93
CA LYS A 120 11.22 -29.50 -5.05
C LYS A 120 11.99 -30.74 -4.58
N ALA A 121 11.48 -31.40 -3.55
CA ALA A 121 12.09 -32.60 -3.00
C ALA A 121 11.83 -33.80 -3.89
N TYR A 122 12.75 -34.75 -3.84
CA TYR A 122 12.73 -35.91 -4.71
C TYR A 122 11.42 -36.70 -4.60
N CYS A 123 10.84 -37.07 -5.74
CA CYS A 123 9.60 -37.86 -5.79
C CYS A 123 9.67 -38.89 -6.93
N ARG A 124 8.97 -40.02 -6.75
CA ARG A 124 8.82 -41.07 -7.77
C ARG A 124 7.39 -41.59 -7.79
N LYS A 125 6.92 -41.97 -8.97
CA LYS A 125 5.64 -42.66 -9.19
C LYS A 125 5.51 -44.00 -8.46
N SER A 126 6.63 -44.60 -8.09
CA SER A 126 6.69 -45.83 -7.28
C SER A 126 6.43 -45.59 -5.78
N CYS A 127 6.24 -44.35 -5.33
CA CYS A 127 5.92 -44.06 -3.93
C CYS A 127 4.52 -44.62 -3.57
N PRO A 128 4.35 -45.31 -2.43
CA PRO A 128 3.08 -45.94 -2.06
C PRO A 128 1.87 -44.99 -2.03
N VAL A 129 2.11 -43.72 -1.68
CA VAL A 129 1.05 -42.69 -1.60
C VAL A 129 0.88 -41.88 -2.87
N TYR A 130 1.67 -42.14 -3.91
CA TYR A 130 1.69 -41.33 -5.14
C TYR A 130 0.32 -41.21 -5.81
N PRO A 131 -0.45 -42.30 -6.03
CA PRO A 131 -1.75 -42.19 -6.71
C PRO A 131 -2.74 -41.31 -5.92
N GLY A 132 -2.78 -41.48 -4.59
CA GLY A 132 -3.65 -40.70 -3.72
C GLY A 132 -3.26 -39.22 -3.66
N MET A 133 -1.96 -38.92 -3.61
CA MET A 133 -1.45 -37.55 -3.58
C MET A 133 -1.66 -36.84 -4.93
N LEU A 134 -1.51 -37.54 -6.05
CA LEU A 134 -1.78 -36.99 -7.38
C LEU A 134 -3.27 -36.67 -7.57
N ASP A 135 -4.16 -37.57 -7.14
CA ASP A 135 -5.60 -37.31 -7.16
C ASP A 135 -5.98 -36.11 -6.28
N LYS A 136 -5.44 -36.05 -5.04
CA LYS A 136 -5.63 -34.90 -4.14
C LYS A 136 -5.17 -33.59 -4.80
N TYR A 137 -3.98 -33.57 -5.41
CA TYR A 137 -3.45 -32.41 -6.12
C TYR A 137 -4.36 -31.96 -7.27
N ASN A 138 -4.80 -32.91 -8.10
CA ASN A 138 -5.68 -32.63 -9.23
C ASN A 138 -7.05 -32.08 -8.79
N ARG A 139 -7.62 -32.58 -7.69
CA ARG A 139 -8.86 -32.02 -7.10
C ARG A 139 -8.66 -30.58 -6.66
N LEU A 140 -7.57 -30.29 -5.95
CA LEU A 140 -7.24 -28.92 -5.52
C LEU A 140 -6.99 -27.98 -6.70
N LEU A 141 -6.40 -28.46 -7.80
CA LEU A 141 -6.20 -27.68 -9.01
C LEU A 141 -7.54 -27.33 -9.67
N LYS A 142 -8.44 -28.31 -9.82
CA LYS A 142 -9.80 -28.10 -10.36
C LYS A 142 -10.60 -27.10 -9.51
N MET A 143 -10.54 -27.21 -8.18
CA MET A 143 -11.22 -26.28 -7.28
C MET A 143 -10.72 -24.84 -7.45
N ARG A 144 -9.39 -24.65 -7.54
CA ARG A 144 -8.80 -23.31 -7.77
C ARG A 144 -9.18 -22.72 -9.13
N GLN A 145 -9.20 -23.55 -10.18
CA GLN A 145 -9.62 -23.10 -11.51
C GLN A 145 -11.10 -22.68 -11.53
N GLU A 146 -11.96 -23.43 -10.87
CA GLU A 146 -13.38 -23.10 -10.74
C GLU A 146 -13.60 -21.81 -9.93
N GLU A 147 -12.86 -21.63 -8.84
CA GLU A 147 -12.92 -20.41 -8.04
C GLU A 147 -12.46 -19.18 -8.84
N ALA A 148 -11.35 -19.30 -9.58
CA ALA A 148 -10.87 -18.24 -10.46
C ALA A 148 -11.94 -17.86 -11.52
N ARG A 149 -12.54 -18.87 -12.17
CA ARG A 149 -13.63 -18.65 -13.15
C ARG A 149 -14.81 -17.92 -12.52
N ARG A 150 -15.23 -18.29 -11.30
CA ARG A 150 -16.32 -17.61 -10.58
C ARG A 150 -15.98 -16.15 -10.27
N LEU A 151 -14.74 -15.88 -9.86
CA LEU A 151 -14.29 -14.51 -9.60
C LEU A 151 -14.31 -13.68 -10.88
N ASP A 152 -13.84 -14.24 -11.99
CA ASP A 152 -13.89 -13.58 -13.30
C ASP A 152 -15.34 -13.29 -13.75
N GLU A 153 -16.25 -14.27 -13.58
CA GLU A 153 -17.68 -14.08 -13.86
C GLU A 153 -18.32 -12.98 -13.00
N ILE A 154 -17.96 -12.91 -11.71
CA ILE A 154 -18.44 -11.85 -10.80
C ILE A 154 -17.90 -10.49 -11.28
N GLN A 155 -16.61 -10.40 -11.60
CA GLN A 155 -16.00 -9.15 -12.08
C GLN A 155 -16.65 -8.69 -13.38
N GLN A 156 -16.91 -9.61 -14.31
CA GLN A 156 -17.59 -9.31 -15.56
C GLN A 156 -19.02 -8.81 -15.32
N LYS A 157 -19.81 -9.49 -14.48
CA LYS A 157 -21.17 -9.03 -14.12
C LYS A 157 -21.18 -7.67 -13.43
N VAL A 158 -20.20 -7.40 -12.57
CA VAL A 158 -20.03 -6.08 -11.94
C VAL A 158 -19.73 -5.02 -12.99
N LYS A 159 -18.82 -5.30 -13.93
CA LYS A 159 -18.48 -4.39 -15.02
C LYS A 159 -19.69 -4.11 -15.93
N GLU A 160 -20.40 -5.15 -16.35
CA GLU A 160 -21.63 -5.02 -17.17
C GLU A 160 -22.73 -4.27 -16.43
N SER A 161 -22.87 -4.45 -15.12
CA SER A 161 -23.82 -3.69 -14.29
C SER A 161 -23.45 -2.22 -14.17
N ILE A 162 -22.15 -1.89 -14.09
CA ILE A 162 -21.67 -0.50 -14.10
C ILE A 162 -21.91 0.14 -15.47
N GLU A 163 -21.67 -0.58 -16.56
CA GLU A 163 -21.84 -0.07 -17.94
C GLU A 163 -23.32 0.09 -18.32
N ASN A 164 -24.20 -0.81 -17.85
CA ASN A 164 -25.64 -0.79 -18.14
C ASN A 164 -26.48 -0.01 -17.12
N GLN A 165 -25.87 0.55 -16.08
CA GLN A 165 -26.58 1.51 -15.23
C GLN A 165 -26.85 2.78 -16.05
N PRO A 166 -28.11 3.27 -16.11
CA PRO A 166 -28.37 4.58 -16.69
C PRO A 166 -27.48 5.56 -15.95
N LYS A 167 -26.60 6.27 -16.69
CA LYS A 167 -25.77 7.36 -16.14
C LYS A 167 -26.70 8.23 -15.32
N LYS A 168 -26.65 8.10 -14.00
CA LYS A 168 -27.30 9.05 -13.11
C LYS A 168 -26.62 10.36 -13.44
N VAL A 169 -27.30 11.22 -14.20
CA VAL A 169 -26.89 12.60 -14.43
C VAL A 169 -26.66 13.14 -13.03
N SER A 170 -25.40 13.26 -12.66
CA SER A 170 -25.08 13.59 -11.28
C SER A 170 -25.60 15.00 -11.09
N ILE A 171 -26.14 15.32 -9.90
CA ILE A 171 -26.58 16.69 -9.57
C ILE A 171 -25.47 17.71 -9.91
N THR A 172 -24.21 17.27 -9.88
CA THR A 172 -22.99 17.93 -10.34
C THR A 172 -22.99 18.39 -11.80
N GLU A 173 -23.57 17.64 -12.75
CA GLU A 173 -23.62 18.05 -14.17
C GLU A 173 -24.66 19.13 -14.42
N ARG A 174 -25.79 19.10 -13.68
CA ARG A 174 -26.87 20.11 -13.81
C ARG A 174 -26.44 21.52 -13.37
N TYR A 175 -25.50 21.62 -12.44
CA TYR A 175 -24.97 22.90 -11.94
C TYR A 175 -23.57 23.23 -12.45
N LYS A 176 -22.94 22.37 -13.26
CA LYS A 176 -21.57 22.58 -13.76
C LYS A 176 -21.48 23.84 -14.61
N GLU A 177 -22.35 23.96 -15.61
CA GLU A 177 -22.38 25.12 -16.50
C GLU A 177 -22.74 26.41 -15.75
N GLN A 178 -23.70 26.35 -14.82
CA GLN A 178 -24.05 27.49 -13.98
C GLN A 178 -22.89 27.92 -13.08
N PHE A 179 -22.17 26.97 -12.49
CA PHE A 179 -21.02 27.25 -11.65
C PHE A 179 -19.85 27.84 -12.45
N GLU A 180 -19.55 27.28 -13.63
CA GLU A 180 -18.50 27.81 -14.51
C GLU A 180 -18.79 29.25 -14.95
N ASN A 181 -20.05 29.54 -15.30
CA ASN A 181 -20.49 30.89 -15.65
C ASN A 181 -20.43 31.83 -14.42
N ALA A 182 -20.77 31.34 -13.23
CA ALA A 182 -20.65 32.09 -11.99
C ALA A 182 -19.18 32.45 -11.67
N ILE A 183 -18.23 31.53 -11.85
CA ILE A 183 -16.81 31.77 -11.63
C ILE A 183 -16.25 32.79 -12.63
N LYS A 184 -16.61 32.70 -13.91
CA LYS A 184 -16.20 33.69 -14.92
C LYS A 184 -16.63 35.10 -14.54
N LEU A 185 -17.91 35.26 -14.17
CA LEU A 185 -18.44 36.54 -13.71
C LEU A 185 -17.76 37.01 -12.42
N ALA A 186 -17.54 36.12 -11.45
CA ALA A 186 -16.90 36.46 -10.18
C ALA A 186 -15.45 36.94 -10.38
N VAL A 187 -14.70 36.32 -11.30
CA VAL A 187 -13.34 36.75 -11.67
C VAL A 187 -13.36 38.11 -12.36
N GLU A 188 -14.32 38.36 -13.25
CA GLU A 188 -14.49 39.65 -13.91
C GLU A 188 -14.79 40.78 -12.92
N LEU A 189 -15.77 40.57 -12.03
CA LEU A 189 -16.11 41.53 -10.98
C LEU A 189 -14.93 41.75 -10.02
N MET A 190 -14.17 40.70 -9.70
CA MET A 190 -12.95 40.84 -8.89
C MET A 190 -11.89 41.69 -9.59
N LYS A 191 -11.68 41.53 -10.91
CA LYS A 191 -10.76 42.36 -11.69
C LYS A 191 -11.21 43.82 -11.78
N GLN A 192 -12.52 44.07 -11.77
CA GLN A 192 -13.10 45.41 -11.73
C GLN A 192 -13.06 46.05 -10.33
N GLY A 193 -12.55 45.35 -9.30
CA GLY A 193 -12.34 45.89 -7.96
C GLY A 193 -13.52 45.74 -6.99
N TYR A 194 -14.55 44.97 -7.34
CA TYR A 194 -15.68 44.72 -6.44
C TYR A 194 -15.26 43.93 -5.20
N LYS A 195 -15.85 44.25 -4.05
CA LYS A 195 -15.61 43.53 -2.80
C LYS A 195 -16.28 42.15 -2.85
N LYS A 196 -15.68 41.16 -2.18
CA LYS A 196 -16.18 39.78 -2.14
C LYS A 196 -17.64 39.65 -1.69
N LYS A 197 -18.12 40.57 -0.84
CA LYS A 197 -19.52 40.65 -0.41
C LYS A 197 -20.44 41.03 -1.56
N GLU A 198 -20.08 42.07 -2.30
CA GLU A 198 -20.82 42.58 -3.47
C GLU A 198 -20.83 41.54 -4.60
N ILE A 199 -19.71 40.82 -4.79
CA ILE A 199 -19.64 39.70 -5.74
C ILE A 199 -20.63 38.59 -5.35
N ALA A 200 -20.68 38.19 -4.06
CA ALA A 200 -21.60 37.15 -3.60
C ALA A 200 -23.07 37.57 -3.78
N GLU A 201 -23.40 38.85 -3.53
CA GLU A 201 -24.74 39.41 -3.75
C GLU A 201 -25.12 39.34 -5.23
N GLN A 202 -24.28 39.83 -6.14
CA GLN A 202 -24.55 39.80 -7.58
C GLN A 202 -24.69 38.37 -8.15
N LEU A 203 -23.90 37.42 -7.65
CA LEU A 203 -24.01 36.01 -8.08
C LEU A 203 -25.36 35.42 -7.66
N ASN A 204 -25.82 35.72 -6.44
CA ASN A 204 -27.12 35.25 -5.95
C ASN A 204 -28.29 35.94 -6.66
N GLU A 205 -28.20 37.24 -6.95
CA GLU A 205 -29.22 38.01 -7.69
C GLU A 205 -29.43 37.47 -9.10
N LYS A 206 -28.33 37.11 -9.79
CA LYS A 206 -28.38 36.47 -11.12
C LYS A 206 -28.79 34.99 -11.07
N GLY A 207 -29.13 34.47 -9.88
CA GLY A 207 -29.63 33.11 -9.70
C GLY A 207 -28.56 32.02 -9.74
N PHE A 208 -27.27 32.37 -9.78
CA PHE A 208 -26.20 31.37 -9.79
C PHE A 208 -26.15 30.58 -8.49
N LYS A 209 -25.79 29.30 -8.60
CA LYS A 209 -25.57 28.39 -7.48
C LYS A 209 -24.13 27.90 -7.44
N THR A 210 -23.68 27.50 -6.26
CA THR A 210 -22.36 26.86 -6.08
C THR A 210 -22.36 25.45 -6.68
N ARG A 211 -21.18 24.79 -6.70
CA ARG A 211 -21.01 23.40 -7.18
C ARG A 211 -22.03 22.40 -6.59
N TRP A 212 -22.53 22.69 -5.39
CA TRP A 212 -23.48 21.85 -4.65
C TRP A 212 -24.87 22.47 -4.52
N GLY A 213 -25.21 23.49 -5.34
CA GLY A 213 -26.54 24.09 -5.33
C GLY A 213 -26.79 25.13 -4.22
N MET A 214 -25.78 25.53 -3.46
CA MET A 214 -25.93 26.49 -2.34
C MET A 214 -25.92 27.95 -2.83
N LYS A 215 -26.37 28.87 -1.96
CA LYS A 215 -26.19 30.32 -2.16
C LYS A 215 -24.71 30.69 -2.00
N TRP A 216 -24.29 31.72 -2.72
CA TRP A 216 -22.94 32.28 -2.60
C TRP A 216 -22.82 33.09 -1.31
N THR A 217 -21.73 32.86 -0.57
CA THR A 217 -21.35 33.66 0.60
C THR A 217 -19.98 34.28 0.35
N PRO A 218 -19.61 35.37 1.05
CA PRO A 218 -18.29 35.98 0.89
C PRO A 218 -17.13 34.99 1.13
N GLY A 219 -17.31 34.03 2.06
CA GLY A 219 -16.34 32.97 2.33
C GLY A 219 -16.19 31.99 1.16
N ILE A 220 -17.30 31.57 0.55
CA ILE A 220 -17.28 30.69 -0.63
C ILE A 220 -16.62 31.41 -1.81
N VAL A 221 -17.00 32.66 -2.09
CA VAL A 221 -16.35 33.48 -3.13
C VAL A 221 -14.83 33.58 -2.89
N SER A 222 -14.42 33.80 -1.64
CA SER A 222 -12.99 33.87 -1.30
C SER A 222 -12.25 32.58 -1.61
N ASN A 223 -12.80 31.43 -1.24
CA ASN A 223 -12.16 30.13 -1.45
C ASN A 223 -12.09 29.76 -2.93
N GLU A 224 -13.18 30.04 -3.66
CA GLU A 224 -13.30 29.71 -5.08
C GLU A 224 -12.47 30.63 -5.97
N LEU A 225 -12.28 31.89 -5.58
CA LEU A 225 -11.45 32.85 -6.34
C LEU A 225 -9.97 32.80 -5.98
N ASN A 226 -9.58 32.20 -4.85
CA ASN A 226 -8.18 32.14 -4.41
C ASN A 226 -7.21 31.56 -5.46
N PRO A 227 -7.55 30.52 -6.25
CA PRO A 227 -6.69 30.03 -7.33
C PRO A 227 -6.48 31.03 -8.47
N TYR A 228 -7.40 31.97 -8.65
CA TYR A 228 -7.38 32.98 -9.72
C TYR A 228 -6.72 34.29 -9.28
N ILE A 229 -6.33 34.41 -8.02
CA ILE A 229 -5.52 35.52 -7.53
C ILE A 229 -4.08 35.25 -7.97
N VAL A 230 -3.60 36.05 -8.92
CA VAL A 230 -2.19 36.03 -9.34
C VAL A 230 -1.36 36.48 -8.15
N LYS A 231 -0.64 35.53 -7.55
CA LYS A 231 0.35 35.82 -6.50
C LYS A 231 1.66 36.18 -7.19
N PRO A 232 2.30 37.30 -6.82
CA PRO A 232 3.60 37.65 -7.37
C PRO A 232 4.61 36.55 -7.00
N SER A 233 5.43 36.18 -7.98
CA SER A 233 6.58 35.30 -7.78
C SER A 233 7.56 35.90 -6.79
N ARG A 234 8.46 35.07 -6.26
CA ARG A 234 9.52 35.53 -5.36
C ARG A 234 10.39 36.61 -6.01
N GLU A 235 10.69 36.46 -7.31
CA GLU A 235 11.47 37.44 -8.06
C GLU A 235 10.75 38.79 -8.20
N GLU A 236 9.44 38.77 -8.48
CA GLU A 236 8.62 39.99 -8.55
C GLU A 236 8.50 40.67 -7.18
N LEU A 237 8.34 39.90 -6.11
CA LEU A 237 8.37 40.44 -4.75
C LEU A 237 9.72 41.07 -4.42
N ASP A 238 10.82 40.42 -4.79
CA ASP A 238 12.17 40.95 -4.56
C ASP A 238 12.40 42.25 -5.36
N LYS A 239 11.93 42.33 -6.60
CA LYS A 239 11.91 43.58 -7.40
C LYS A 239 11.05 44.67 -6.75
N THR A 240 9.88 44.31 -6.27
CA THR A 240 8.96 45.23 -5.57
C THR A 240 9.62 45.79 -4.30
N MET A 241 10.31 44.95 -3.53
CA MET A 241 11.00 45.36 -2.31
C MET A 241 12.25 46.20 -2.59
N ALA A 242 13.03 45.86 -3.62
CA ALA A 242 14.15 46.70 -4.04
C ALA A 242 13.69 48.10 -4.49
N PHE A 243 12.59 48.17 -5.26
CA PHE A 243 11.97 49.43 -5.67
C PHE A 243 11.47 50.24 -4.47
N ALA A 244 10.75 49.60 -3.55
CA ALA A 244 10.24 50.26 -2.36
C ALA A 244 11.36 50.75 -1.43
N LEU A 245 12.44 49.98 -1.27
CA LEU A 245 13.60 50.35 -0.46
C LEU A 245 14.30 51.58 -1.04
N ASN A 246 14.56 51.60 -2.35
CA ASN A 246 15.16 52.74 -3.04
C ASN A 246 14.34 54.03 -2.86
N LEU A 247 13.00 53.96 -2.95
CA LEU A 247 12.15 55.12 -2.70
C LEU A 247 12.24 55.62 -1.26
N VAL A 248 12.32 54.71 -0.28
CA VAL A 248 12.49 55.08 1.14
C VAL A 248 13.86 55.72 1.38
N GLU A 249 14.92 55.22 0.76
CA GLU A 249 16.28 55.79 0.82
C GLU A 249 16.34 57.19 0.20
N GLN A 250 15.52 57.46 -0.83
CA GLN A 250 15.35 58.79 -1.43
C GLN A 250 14.48 59.74 -0.56
N GLY A 251 14.07 59.32 0.64
CA GLY A 251 13.29 60.13 1.58
C GLY A 251 11.78 60.16 1.29
N VAL A 252 11.27 59.30 0.39
CA VAL A 252 9.83 59.21 0.13
C VAL A 252 9.13 58.59 1.33
N SER A 253 8.06 59.24 1.80
CA SER A 253 7.29 58.71 2.95
C SER A 253 6.70 57.33 2.64
N LYS A 254 6.62 56.46 3.64
CA LYS A 254 6.04 55.10 3.48
C LYS A 254 4.60 55.11 2.95
N ALA A 255 3.82 56.14 3.28
CA ALA A 255 2.46 56.31 2.76
C ALA A 255 2.47 56.57 1.24
N GLU A 256 3.42 57.39 0.77
CA GLU A 256 3.59 57.68 -0.65
C GLU A 256 4.14 56.46 -1.43
N VAL A 257 5.06 55.69 -0.83
CA VAL A 257 5.53 54.43 -1.43
C VAL A 257 4.38 53.43 -1.59
N VAL A 258 3.53 53.26 -0.57
CA VAL A 258 2.33 52.41 -0.67
C VAL A 258 1.40 52.87 -1.79
N ARG A 259 1.19 54.19 -1.91
CA ARG A 259 0.34 54.75 -2.97
C ARG A 259 0.87 54.38 -4.35
N ARG A 260 2.17 54.56 -4.60
CA ARG A 260 2.82 54.22 -5.87
C ARG A 260 2.78 52.73 -6.16
N LEU A 261 3.09 51.89 -5.16
CA LEU A 261 3.03 50.44 -5.30
C LEU A 261 1.64 49.97 -5.75
N ASN A 262 0.58 50.51 -5.13
CA ASN A 262 -0.79 50.17 -5.50
C ASN A 262 -1.19 50.73 -6.88
N GLN A 263 -0.72 51.92 -7.25
CA GLN A 263 -0.98 52.54 -8.56
C GLN A 263 -0.29 51.79 -9.70
N GLU A 264 0.94 51.34 -9.49
CA GLU A 264 1.72 50.55 -10.45
C GLU A 264 1.30 49.07 -10.48
N GLY A 265 0.29 48.69 -9.68
CA GLY A 265 -0.31 47.37 -9.70
C GLY A 265 0.44 46.29 -8.92
N PHE A 266 1.49 46.66 -8.17
CA PHE A 266 2.19 45.71 -7.30
C PHE A 266 1.25 45.18 -6.22
N LYS A 267 1.34 43.89 -5.96
CA LYS A 267 0.57 43.21 -4.91
C LYS A 267 1.49 42.58 -3.89
N THR A 268 0.97 42.39 -2.69
CA THR A 268 1.63 41.61 -1.64
C THR A 268 1.74 40.13 -2.02
N GLN A 269 2.47 39.34 -1.24
CA GLN A 269 2.58 37.88 -1.41
C GLN A 269 1.21 37.16 -1.40
N GLU A 270 0.20 37.75 -0.75
CA GLU A 270 -1.17 37.24 -0.72
C GLU A 270 -2.05 37.81 -1.84
N GLY A 271 -1.50 38.59 -2.77
CA GLY A 271 -2.24 39.25 -3.84
C GLY A 271 -3.05 40.48 -3.40
N LYS A 272 -2.88 40.94 -2.15
CA LYS A 272 -3.58 42.11 -1.58
C LYS A 272 -2.85 43.41 -1.88
N GLU A 273 -3.55 44.54 -1.73
CA GLU A 273 -2.95 45.87 -1.75
C GLU A 273 -1.97 46.10 -0.61
N TRP A 274 -1.01 46.98 -0.86
CA TRP A 274 -0.05 47.45 0.12
C TRP A 274 -0.71 48.39 1.11
N THR A 275 -0.29 48.27 2.37
CA THR A 275 -0.62 49.16 3.47
C THR A 275 0.69 49.57 4.15
N VAL A 276 0.69 50.69 4.88
CA VAL A 276 1.92 51.15 5.54
C VAL A 276 2.45 50.09 6.51
N ALA A 277 1.54 49.38 7.20
CA ALA A 277 1.89 48.30 8.12
C ALA A 277 2.52 47.10 7.42
N ASN A 278 1.94 46.63 6.31
CA ASN A 278 2.49 45.46 5.60
C ASN A 278 3.79 45.80 4.86
N LEU A 279 3.91 47.02 4.32
CA LEU A 279 5.15 47.50 3.69
C LEU A 279 6.29 47.53 4.72
N ALA A 280 6.05 48.10 5.91
CA ALA A 280 7.06 48.17 6.95
C ALA A 280 7.54 46.79 7.41
N LEU A 281 6.62 45.84 7.55
CA LEU A 281 6.95 44.46 7.93
C LEU A 281 7.77 43.75 6.83
N GLN A 282 7.38 43.90 5.56
CA GLN A 282 8.04 43.23 4.45
C GLN A 282 9.42 43.83 4.16
N LEU A 283 9.56 45.16 4.23
CA LEU A 283 10.87 45.82 4.11
C LEU A 283 11.84 45.36 5.19
N ARG A 284 11.39 45.24 6.45
CA ARG A 284 12.24 44.72 7.53
C ARG A 284 12.76 43.31 7.23
N LYS A 285 11.86 42.40 6.84
CA LYS A 285 12.22 41.03 6.46
C LYS A 285 13.15 40.98 5.25
N TYR A 286 12.95 41.88 4.29
CA TYR A 286 13.78 41.97 3.10
C TYR A 286 15.21 42.40 3.46
N ILE A 287 15.35 43.48 4.24
CA ILE A 287 16.63 44.01 4.75
C ILE A 287 17.39 42.94 5.54
N GLU A 288 16.72 42.29 6.51
CA GLU A 288 17.31 41.20 7.33
C GLU A 288 17.86 40.05 6.47
N ARG A 289 17.21 39.77 5.33
CA ARG A 289 17.61 38.70 4.42
C ARG A 289 18.72 39.11 3.46
N THR A 290 18.76 40.36 3.01
CA THR A 290 19.73 40.83 2.01
C THR A 290 20.99 41.46 2.63
N GLY A 291 21.00 41.73 3.93
CA GLY A 291 22.18 42.25 4.64
C GLY A 291 22.52 43.71 4.30
N ASN A 292 21.53 44.50 3.86
CA ASN A 292 21.64 45.95 3.71
C ASN A 292 21.39 46.68 5.03
#